data_AF-A0A6A5VXJ3-F1
#
_entry.id   AF-A0A6A5VXJ3-F1
#
_cell.length_a   1.000
_cell.length_b   1.000
_cell.length_c   1.000
_cell.angle_alpha   90.00
_cell.angle_beta   90.00
_cell.angle_gamma   90.00
#
_symmetry.space_group_name_H-M   'P 1'
#
loop_
_entity.id
_entity.type
_entity.pdbx_description
1 polymer ?
#
loop_
_entity_poly.entity_id
_entity_poly.type
_entity_poly.pdbx_seq_one_letter_code
_entity_poly.pdbx_strand_id
1 'polypeptide(L)'
;MPSGYITLYKNSQRSFLIYIVANVGPRGSTRPLAVAYRQGNDISRPSQARIENLVTDILSLLKVLSESANRTSLEAERALATDWYRECQDADTEAKTAAVPDSPQPPFHSWKDEWEPIWQPELPQNDAPREFPFTCTCLVSGLLQGSKSTRTGDVQLQPLSTPFCGDCVEYGMVIIDISNLEHVKYGIVAFPVRYMADAVYHSHYGEWDPVEDEPPRKEPDTVLVDERPRVPLSILGYLSKYFPFMGKDPKVLELEACPHTGDPRVLDYIWPSTQQNTSVDEPSEQQRPAKCITM
;
A
#
# COMPACT_ATOMS: atom_id res chain seq x y z
N MET A 1 -5.17 34.26 -21.00
CA MET A 1 -4.75 32.87 -20.78
C MET A 1 -5.78 32.22 -19.88
N PRO A 2 -6.22 30.99 -20.18
CA PRO A 2 -7.08 30.24 -19.27
C PRO A 2 -6.42 30.05 -17.90
N SER A 3 -7.24 29.95 -16.86
CA SER A 3 -6.81 29.70 -15.49
C SER A 3 -7.76 28.75 -14.80
N GLY A 4 -7.25 27.89 -13.93
CA GLY A 4 -8.09 27.02 -13.13
C GLY A 4 -7.31 26.16 -12.16
N TYR A 5 -8.05 25.44 -11.31
CA TYR A 5 -7.51 24.47 -10.38
C TYR A 5 -7.25 23.15 -11.12
N ILE A 6 -5.99 22.88 -11.44
CA ILE A 6 -5.58 21.79 -12.32
C ILE A 6 -4.49 20.94 -11.68
N THR A 7 -4.26 19.74 -12.22
CA THR A 7 -3.12 18.90 -11.83
C THR A 7 -1.86 19.42 -12.52
N LEU A 8 -0.87 19.84 -11.73
CA LEU A 8 0.44 20.25 -12.25
C LEU A 8 1.37 19.07 -12.43
N TYR A 9 1.26 18.09 -11.54
CA TYR A 9 2.11 16.90 -11.54
C TYR A 9 1.42 15.73 -10.87
N LYS A 10 1.78 14.52 -11.30
CA LYS A 10 1.23 13.26 -10.78
C LYS A 10 2.36 12.27 -10.55
N ASN A 11 2.36 11.65 -9.38
CA ASN A 11 3.36 10.65 -9.01
C ASN A 11 2.73 9.45 -8.27
N SER A 12 3.46 8.33 -8.21
CA SER A 12 3.09 7.21 -7.33
C SER A 12 3.29 7.60 -5.87
N GLN A 13 2.63 6.93 -4.93
CA GLN A 13 2.95 7.06 -3.51
C GLN A 13 4.44 6.88 -3.26
N ARG A 14 4.96 7.64 -2.29
CA ARG A 14 6.36 7.57 -1.87
C ARG A 14 6.66 6.23 -1.21
N SER A 15 5.80 5.82 -0.28
CA SER A 15 6.02 4.66 0.58
C SER A 15 4.99 3.57 0.32
N PHE A 16 5.22 2.36 0.83
CA PHE A 16 4.29 1.24 0.66
C PHE A 16 4.21 0.39 1.92
N LEU A 17 2.99 0.00 2.29
CA LEU A 17 2.76 -1.11 3.19
C LEU A 17 2.77 -2.42 2.39
N ILE A 18 3.60 -3.35 2.81
CA ILE A 18 3.82 -4.61 2.11
C ILE A 18 3.38 -5.73 3.02
N TYR A 19 2.37 -6.47 2.58
CA TYR A 19 1.76 -7.57 3.30
C TYR A 19 2.14 -8.87 2.62
N ILE A 20 2.73 -9.80 3.37
CA ILE A 20 2.75 -11.21 2.98
C ILE A 20 1.51 -11.86 3.57
N VAL A 21 0.70 -12.50 2.73
CA VAL A 21 -0.59 -13.07 3.13
C VAL A 21 -0.71 -14.53 2.72
N ALA A 22 -1.55 -15.28 3.41
CA ALA A 22 -1.91 -16.64 3.05
C ALA A 22 -3.32 -17.01 3.51
N ASN A 23 -3.92 -18.03 2.90
CA ASN A 23 -5.20 -18.64 3.26
C ASN A 23 -5.15 -19.48 4.56
N VAL A 24 -4.57 -18.92 5.62
CA VAL A 24 -4.37 -19.59 6.92
C VAL A 24 -5.45 -19.27 7.94
N GLY A 25 -6.32 -18.29 7.65
CA GLY A 25 -7.36 -17.93 8.60
C GLY A 25 -8.56 -18.88 8.61
N PRO A 26 -9.48 -18.70 9.57
CA PRO A 26 -10.69 -19.50 9.70
C PRO A 26 -11.47 -19.60 8.37
N ARG A 27 -11.96 -20.80 8.06
CA ARG A 27 -12.70 -21.09 6.81
C ARG A 27 -11.89 -20.80 5.53
N GLY A 28 -10.56 -20.80 5.61
CA GLY A 28 -9.65 -20.52 4.49
C GLY A 28 -9.52 -19.04 4.14
N SER A 29 -9.87 -18.14 5.07
CA SER A 29 -9.73 -16.69 4.84
C SER A 29 -8.25 -16.27 4.71
N THR A 30 -7.98 -15.29 3.86
CA THR A 30 -6.65 -14.71 3.70
C THR A 30 -6.26 -13.84 4.91
N ARG A 31 -5.08 -14.09 5.47
CA ARG A 31 -4.55 -13.39 6.65
C ARG A 31 -3.08 -12.97 6.46
N PRO A 32 -2.65 -11.85 7.06
CA PRO A 32 -1.25 -11.45 7.09
C PRO A 32 -0.37 -12.45 7.85
N LEU A 33 0.83 -12.68 7.35
CA LEU A 33 1.91 -13.41 8.03
C LEU A 33 3.11 -12.51 8.33
N ALA A 34 3.27 -11.45 7.55
CA ALA A 34 4.23 -10.40 7.84
C ALA A 34 3.74 -9.09 7.22
N VAL A 35 4.04 -7.98 7.89
CA VAL A 35 3.74 -6.63 7.39
C VAL A 35 4.99 -5.79 7.55
N ALA A 36 5.35 -5.03 6.53
CA ALA A 36 6.43 -4.05 6.59
C ALA A 36 5.98 -2.73 5.96
N TYR A 37 6.37 -1.63 6.58
CA TYR A 37 6.36 -0.32 5.97
C TYR A 37 7.71 -0.10 5.28
N ARG A 38 7.65 0.13 3.96
CA ARG A 38 8.80 0.46 3.11
C ARG A 38 8.75 1.95 2.83
N GLN A 39 9.65 2.71 3.44
CA GLN A 39 9.77 4.15 3.28
C GLN A 39 10.45 4.52 1.96
N GLY A 40 9.76 5.28 1.13
CA GLY A 40 10.31 5.95 -0.06
C GLY A 40 11.39 6.96 0.28
N ASN A 41 12.47 6.97 -0.51
CA ASN A 41 13.38 8.10 -0.55
C ASN A 41 13.34 8.70 -1.96
N ASP A 42 13.04 9.98 -2.05
CA ASP A 42 13.07 10.72 -3.30
C ASP A 42 14.48 11.28 -3.47
N ILE A 43 15.42 10.42 -3.88
CA ILE A 43 16.85 10.75 -4.09
C ILE A 43 17.24 10.82 -5.58
N SER A 44 16.35 10.41 -6.50
CA SER A 44 16.57 10.55 -7.94
C SER A 44 15.47 11.32 -8.67
N ARG A 45 15.89 12.00 -9.76
CA ARG A 45 15.09 12.95 -10.56
C ARG A 45 13.91 12.40 -11.37
N PRO A 46 13.87 11.15 -11.87
CA PRO A 46 12.71 10.76 -12.68
C PRO A 46 11.54 10.37 -11.77
N SER A 47 10.33 10.85 -12.07
CA SER A 47 9.06 10.37 -11.51
C SER A 47 8.95 8.83 -11.52
N GLN A 48 9.63 8.21 -12.48
CA GLN A 48 9.74 6.77 -12.66
C GLN A 48 10.45 6.07 -11.49
N ALA A 49 11.32 6.74 -10.75
CA ALA A 49 12.12 6.13 -9.69
C ALA A 49 11.27 5.46 -8.61
N ARG A 50 10.12 6.06 -8.24
CA ARG A 50 9.20 5.45 -7.26
C ARG A 50 8.62 4.14 -7.79
N ILE A 51 8.24 4.11 -9.07
CA ILE A 51 7.70 2.92 -9.72
C ILE A 51 8.78 1.86 -9.94
N GLU A 52 9.98 2.26 -10.35
CA GLU A 52 11.13 1.35 -10.49
C GLU A 52 11.51 0.69 -9.17
N ASN A 53 11.51 1.46 -8.07
CA ASN A 53 11.74 0.94 -6.73
C ASN A 53 10.63 -0.05 -6.34
N LEU A 54 9.36 0.32 -6.54
CA LEU A 54 8.22 -0.58 -6.30
C LEU A 54 8.35 -1.90 -7.07
N VAL A 55 8.64 -1.83 -8.37
CA VAL A 55 8.80 -3.00 -9.23
C VAL A 55 9.96 -3.87 -8.75
N THR A 56 11.09 -3.26 -8.42
CA THR A 56 12.27 -4.02 -7.98
C THR A 56 12.07 -4.63 -6.59
N ASP A 57 11.39 -3.93 -5.67
CA ASP A 57 11.00 -4.46 -4.37
C ASP A 57 10.08 -5.69 -4.51
N ILE A 58 9.07 -5.62 -5.39
CA ILE A 58 8.16 -6.76 -5.64
C ILE A 58 8.92 -7.94 -6.27
N LEU A 59 9.73 -7.70 -7.31
CA LEU A 59 10.50 -8.77 -7.96
C LEU A 59 11.44 -9.49 -6.99
N SER A 60 12.16 -8.72 -6.15
CA SER A 60 13.04 -9.29 -5.13
C SER A 60 12.29 -10.10 -4.08
N LEU A 61 11.11 -9.65 -3.66
CA LEU A 61 10.25 -10.41 -2.76
C LEU A 61 9.76 -11.72 -3.39
N LEU A 62 9.24 -11.66 -4.62
CA LEU A 62 8.80 -12.84 -5.34
C LEU A 62 9.92 -13.86 -5.48
N LYS A 63 11.14 -13.40 -5.79
CA LYS A 63 12.33 -14.25 -5.87
C LYS A 63 12.66 -14.92 -4.53
N VAL A 64 12.73 -14.16 -3.43
CA VAL A 64 13.03 -14.72 -2.10
C VAL A 64 11.97 -15.72 -1.66
N LEU A 65 10.69 -15.42 -1.87
CA LEU A 65 9.58 -16.25 -1.43
C LEU A 65 9.37 -17.50 -2.30
N SER A 66 9.80 -17.46 -3.56
CA SER A 66 9.74 -18.60 -4.48
C SER A 66 10.99 -19.50 -4.42
N GLU A 67 12.01 -19.12 -3.63
CA GLU A 67 13.24 -19.88 -3.52
C GLU A 67 13.00 -21.24 -2.83
N SER A 68 13.50 -22.30 -3.45
CA SER A 68 13.27 -23.68 -3.02
C SER A 68 13.81 -23.95 -1.61
N ALA A 69 14.94 -23.33 -1.27
CA ALA A 69 15.57 -23.44 0.06
C ALA A 69 14.70 -22.85 1.18
N ASN A 70 13.81 -21.90 0.86
CA ASN A 70 12.94 -21.24 1.83
C ASN A 70 11.60 -21.98 2.02
N ARG A 71 11.27 -22.91 1.12
CA ARG A 71 9.94 -23.53 1.04
C ARG A 71 9.54 -24.24 2.34
N THR A 72 10.39 -25.11 2.87
CA THR A 72 10.09 -25.90 4.08
C THR A 72 9.74 -25.01 5.27
N SER A 73 10.50 -23.92 5.46
CA SER A 73 10.29 -22.98 6.56
C SER A 73 9.02 -22.15 6.35
N LEU A 74 8.73 -21.71 5.13
CA LEU A 74 7.48 -21.00 4.80
C LEU A 74 6.25 -21.92 4.99
N GLU A 75 6.32 -23.18 4.59
CA GLU A 75 5.24 -24.15 4.82
C GLU A 75 5.02 -24.40 6.32
N ALA A 76 6.10 -24.53 7.08
CA ALA A 76 6.02 -24.70 8.54
C ALA A 76 5.34 -23.50 9.21
N GLU A 77 5.73 -22.28 8.88
CA GLU A 77 5.09 -21.09 9.44
C GLU A 77 3.66 -20.89 8.97
N ARG A 78 3.34 -21.24 7.72
CA ARG A 78 1.94 -21.24 7.25
C ARG A 78 1.07 -22.25 8.02
N ALA A 79 1.61 -23.43 8.33
CA ALA A 79 0.93 -24.42 9.15
C ALA A 79 0.70 -23.88 10.57
N LEU A 80 1.75 -23.34 11.22
CA LEU A 80 1.66 -22.71 12.55
C LEU A 80 0.64 -21.57 12.58
N ALA A 81 0.61 -20.74 11.53
CA ALA A 81 -0.31 -19.63 11.43
C ALA A 81 -1.77 -20.07 11.41
N THR A 82 -2.06 -21.27 10.87
CA THR A 82 -3.42 -21.80 10.80
C THR A 82 -3.99 -22.08 12.20
N ASP A 83 -3.17 -22.61 13.09
CA ASP A 83 -3.57 -22.84 14.48
C ASP A 83 -3.55 -21.54 15.27
N TRP A 84 -2.55 -20.68 15.07
CA TRP A 84 -2.46 -19.36 15.72
C TRP A 84 -3.69 -18.48 15.44
N TYR A 85 -4.11 -18.36 14.17
CA TYR A 85 -5.30 -17.56 13.83
C TYR A 85 -6.62 -18.18 14.31
N ARG A 86 -6.64 -19.49 14.58
CA ARG A 86 -7.79 -20.15 15.22
C ARG A 86 -7.87 -19.78 16.69
N GLU A 87 -6.75 -19.87 17.41
CA GLU A 87 -6.65 -19.53 18.84
C GLU A 87 -6.89 -18.04 19.11
N CYS A 88 -6.37 -17.15 18.26
CA CYS A 88 -6.58 -15.71 18.40
C CYS A 88 -8.03 -15.28 18.13
N GLN A 89 -8.84 -16.09 17.45
CA GLN A 89 -10.27 -15.80 17.27
C GLN A 89 -11.06 -16.04 18.56
N ASP A 90 -10.63 -17.00 19.38
CA ASP A 90 -11.27 -17.35 20.64
C ASP A 90 -10.87 -16.39 21.78
N ALA A 91 -9.73 -15.74 21.63
CA ALA A 91 -9.27 -14.69 22.53
C ALA A 91 -9.73 -13.33 21.99
N ASP A 92 -10.83 -12.80 22.53
CA ASP A 92 -11.45 -11.49 22.25
C ASP A 92 -10.48 -10.31 22.50
N THR A 93 -9.40 -10.26 21.73
CA THR A 93 -8.28 -9.37 21.94
C THR A 93 -8.41 -8.30 20.88
N GLU A 94 -9.03 -7.18 21.25
CA GLU A 94 -8.96 -5.94 20.49
C GLU A 94 -7.49 -5.55 20.37
N ALA A 95 -6.83 -6.00 19.30
CA ALA A 95 -5.48 -5.61 18.98
C ALA A 95 -5.50 -4.11 18.71
N LYS A 96 -4.89 -3.34 19.62
CA LYS A 96 -4.73 -1.89 19.45
C LYS A 96 -4.14 -1.61 18.07
N THR A 97 -4.97 -1.03 17.22
CA THR A 97 -4.63 -0.65 15.87
C THR A 97 -3.63 0.51 15.94
N ALA A 98 -2.34 0.20 15.82
CA ALA A 98 -1.34 1.25 15.64
C ALA A 98 -1.48 1.79 14.22
N ALA A 99 -2.07 2.98 14.08
CA ALA A 99 -2.17 3.65 12.78
C ALA A 99 -0.77 3.99 12.28
N VAL A 100 -0.48 3.64 11.03
CA VAL A 100 0.76 4.04 10.36
C VAL A 100 0.68 5.54 10.09
N PRO A 101 1.68 6.35 10.51
CA PRO A 101 1.66 7.78 10.26
C PRO A 101 1.53 8.10 8.77
N ASP A 102 0.62 9.00 8.42
CA ASP A 102 0.53 9.59 7.08
C ASP A 102 1.48 10.79 7.02
N SER A 103 2.76 10.50 6.82
CA SER A 103 3.79 11.54 6.69
C SER A 103 3.54 12.38 5.43
N PRO A 104 3.78 13.69 5.45
CA PRO A 104 3.55 14.52 4.27
C PRO A 104 4.40 14.04 3.09
N GLN A 105 3.80 14.04 1.90
CA GLN A 105 4.52 13.89 0.63
C GLN A 105 5.58 15.01 0.53
N PRO A 106 6.67 14.79 -0.22
CA PRO A 106 7.64 15.86 -0.43
C PRO A 106 6.96 17.07 -1.08
N PRO A 107 7.48 18.28 -0.83
CA PRO A 107 6.98 19.48 -1.48
C PRO A 107 7.06 19.35 -3.01
N PHE A 108 6.18 20.08 -3.69
CA PHE A 108 6.19 20.21 -5.12
C PHE A 108 7.47 20.93 -5.56
N HIS A 109 8.25 20.29 -6.42
CA HIS A 109 9.41 20.92 -7.04
C HIS A 109 9.12 21.22 -8.50
N SER A 110 9.34 22.48 -8.92
CA SER A 110 9.25 22.84 -10.32
C SER A 110 10.46 22.30 -11.09
N TRP A 111 10.33 22.12 -12.40
CA TRP A 111 11.44 21.64 -13.25
C TRP A 111 12.66 22.58 -13.27
N LYS A 112 12.49 23.84 -12.84
CA LYS A 112 13.53 24.88 -12.81
C LYS A 112 14.29 24.95 -11.48
N ASP A 113 13.81 24.28 -10.43
CA ASP A 113 14.45 24.32 -9.13
C ASP A 113 15.63 23.35 -9.05
N GLU A 114 16.71 23.76 -8.38
CA GLU A 114 17.79 22.87 -7.99
C GLU A 114 17.22 21.85 -7.01
N TRP A 115 16.98 20.64 -7.51
CA TRP A 115 16.38 19.59 -6.72
C TRP A 115 17.37 19.07 -5.66
N GLU A 116 17.08 19.37 -4.40
CA GLU A 116 17.77 18.78 -3.27
C GLU A 116 17.17 17.41 -2.94
N PRO A 117 17.97 16.33 -2.89
CA PRO A 117 17.47 15.02 -2.47
C PRO A 117 16.86 15.08 -1.08
N ILE A 118 15.60 14.67 -0.95
CA ILE A 118 14.92 14.64 0.35
C ILE A 118 15.12 13.24 0.94
N TRP A 119 16.09 13.15 1.84
CA TRP A 119 16.32 11.97 2.66
C TRP A 119 15.32 11.93 3.80
N GLN A 120 14.52 10.87 3.86
CA GLN A 120 13.70 10.64 5.04
C GLN A 120 14.57 10.13 6.20
N PRO A 121 14.24 10.51 7.46
CA PRO A 121 14.92 9.96 8.61
C PRO A 121 14.75 8.44 8.66
N GLU A 122 15.74 7.73 9.19
CA GLU A 122 15.62 6.30 9.40
C GLU A 122 14.52 5.99 10.42
N LEU A 123 13.74 4.96 10.12
CA LEU A 123 12.65 4.53 10.97
C LEU A 123 13.19 3.78 12.19
N PRO A 124 12.56 3.97 13.37
CA PRO A 124 12.93 3.22 14.56
C PRO A 124 12.66 1.73 14.31
N GLN A 125 13.65 0.90 14.60
CA GLN A 125 13.48 -0.55 14.53
C GLN A 125 12.58 -1.00 15.68
N ASN A 126 11.72 -1.98 15.39
CA ASN A 126 10.82 -2.55 16.39
C ASN A 126 11.34 -3.93 16.79
N ASP A 127 11.85 -4.02 18.02
CA ASP A 127 12.48 -5.21 18.61
C ASP A 127 11.45 -6.21 19.17
N ALA A 128 10.15 -5.98 18.99
CA ALA A 128 9.13 -6.91 19.45
C ALA A 128 9.30 -8.29 18.77
N PRO A 129 9.10 -9.39 19.52
CA PRO A 129 9.05 -10.74 18.93
C PRO A 129 8.03 -10.80 17.80
N ARG A 130 8.37 -11.51 16.72
CA ARG A 130 7.49 -11.70 15.56
C ARG A 130 6.83 -13.05 15.63
N GLU A 131 5.55 -13.09 15.26
CA GLU A 131 4.73 -14.30 15.26
C GLU A 131 5.27 -15.32 14.23
N PHE A 132 5.71 -14.82 13.07
CA PHE A 132 6.22 -15.62 11.95
C PHE A 132 7.60 -15.11 11.51
N PRO A 133 8.66 -15.35 12.32
CA PRO A 133 9.96 -14.72 12.17
C PRO A 133 10.67 -15.05 10.83
N PHE A 134 10.50 -16.24 10.28
CA PHE A 134 11.09 -16.62 9.00
C PHE A 134 10.44 -15.85 7.85
N THR A 135 9.11 -15.75 7.83
CA THR A 135 8.36 -14.97 6.85
C THR A 135 8.72 -13.48 6.94
N CYS A 136 8.85 -12.93 8.15
CA CYS A 136 9.37 -11.58 8.37
C CYS A 136 10.81 -11.43 7.83
N THR A 137 11.67 -12.43 8.02
CA THR A 137 13.04 -12.42 7.52
C THR A 137 13.07 -12.42 5.99
N CYS A 138 12.22 -13.21 5.34
CA CYS A 138 12.07 -13.18 3.88
C CYS A 138 11.59 -11.81 3.39
N LEU A 139 10.61 -11.20 4.07
CA LEU A 139 10.09 -9.87 3.76
C LEU A 139 11.20 -8.81 3.80
N VAL A 140 11.89 -8.70 4.95
CA VAL A 140 12.97 -7.72 5.12
C VAL A 140 14.11 -8.00 4.13
N SER A 141 14.53 -9.26 3.98
CA SER A 141 15.61 -9.61 3.06
C SER A 141 15.29 -9.27 1.61
N GLY A 142 14.05 -9.52 1.17
CA GLY A 142 13.60 -9.16 -0.17
C GLY A 142 13.61 -7.65 -0.40
N LEU A 143 13.16 -6.87 0.58
CA LEU A 143 13.12 -5.40 0.48
C LEU A 143 14.50 -4.74 0.50
N LEU A 144 15.44 -5.28 1.29
CA LEU A 144 16.81 -4.80 1.32
C LEU A 144 17.62 -5.22 0.08
N GLN A 145 17.23 -6.30 -0.60
CA GLN A 145 17.80 -6.69 -1.90
C GLN A 145 17.18 -5.93 -3.09
N GLY A 146 15.97 -5.37 -2.89
CA GLY A 146 15.17 -4.67 -3.90
C GLY A 146 15.89 -3.49 -4.54
N SER A 147 16.52 -2.62 -3.76
CA SER A 147 17.21 -1.46 -4.32
C SER A 147 18.51 -1.15 -3.59
N LYS A 148 19.55 -0.79 -4.35
CA LYS A 148 20.85 -0.39 -3.80
C LYS A 148 20.78 0.87 -2.94
N SER A 149 19.69 1.64 -3.06
CA SER A 149 19.44 2.84 -2.26
C SER A 149 18.55 2.57 -1.04
N THR A 150 17.97 1.38 -0.87
CA THR A 150 17.20 1.03 0.32
C THR A 150 18.16 0.77 1.49
N ARG A 151 18.07 1.58 2.54
CA ARG A 151 18.78 1.37 3.81
C ARG A 151 17.98 0.43 4.71
N THR A 152 18.66 -0.18 5.69
CA THR A 152 17.98 -0.94 6.75
C THR A 152 16.92 -0.10 7.46
N GLY A 153 17.21 1.18 7.72
CA GLY A 153 16.27 2.13 8.33
C GLY A 153 15.10 2.55 7.45
N ASP A 154 15.05 2.16 6.17
CA ASP A 154 13.90 2.43 5.29
C ASP A 154 12.84 1.32 5.36
N VAL A 155 13.11 0.22 6.07
CA VAL A 155 12.19 -0.90 6.27
C VAL A 155 11.86 -1.02 7.75
N GLN A 156 10.57 -1.00 8.07
CA GLN A 156 10.08 -1.16 9.43
C GLN A 156 8.98 -2.21 9.48
N LEU A 157 9.22 -3.30 10.21
CA LEU A 157 8.21 -4.33 10.44
C LEU A 157 7.05 -3.79 11.29
N GLN A 158 5.83 -4.02 10.82
CA GLN A 158 4.58 -3.58 11.43
C GLN A 158 3.84 -4.78 12.07
N PRO A 159 2.95 -4.54 13.05
CA PRO A 159 2.05 -5.58 13.56
C PRO A 159 1.20 -6.22 12.46
N LEU A 160 0.81 -7.48 12.61
CA LEU A 160 -0.08 -8.16 11.65
C LEU A 160 -1.48 -7.51 11.53
N SER A 161 -1.91 -6.83 12.60
CA SER A 161 -3.17 -6.09 12.67
C SER A 161 -3.12 -4.70 12.01
N THR A 162 -2.00 -4.33 11.39
CA THR A 162 -1.82 -3.00 10.77
C THR A 162 -2.80 -2.83 9.61
N PRO A 163 -3.78 -1.91 9.71
CA PRO A 163 -4.76 -1.72 8.66
C PRO A 163 -4.14 -0.92 7.52
N PHE A 164 -4.71 -1.06 6.32
CA PHE A 164 -4.46 -0.14 5.22
C PHE A 164 -5.59 0.89 5.14
N CYS A 165 -5.21 2.16 5.05
CA CYS A 165 -6.11 3.28 4.86
C CYS A 165 -6.02 3.79 3.42
N GLY A 166 -7.07 3.58 2.63
CA GLY A 166 -7.09 3.99 1.22
C GLY A 166 -7.13 5.50 0.98
N ASP A 167 -7.19 6.31 2.03
CA ASP A 167 -7.13 7.77 2.02
C ASP A 167 -5.78 8.37 2.40
N CYS A 168 -4.78 7.53 2.72
CA CYS A 168 -3.44 8.02 2.99
C CYS A 168 -2.73 8.51 1.73
N VAL A 169 -2.21 9.74 1.80
CA VAL A 169 -1.43 10.33 0.70
C VAL A 169 -0.02 9.75 0.65
N GLU A 170 0.50 9.26 1.78
CA GLU A 170 1.89 8.85 1.90
C GLU A 170 2.19 7.52 1.23
N TYR A 171 1.32 6.53 1.48
CA TYR A 171 1.64 5.14 1.19
C TYR A 171 0.57 4.42 0.39
N GLY A 172 1.03 3.59 -0.54
CA GLY A 172 0.22 2.57 -1.18
C GLY A 172 0.31 1.24 -0.44
N MET A 173 -0.26 0.20 -1.02
CA MET A 173 -0.21 -1.17 -0.51
C MET A 173 0.23 -2.15 -1.60
N VAL A 174 1.04 -3.12 -1.19
CA VAL A 174 1.40 -4.30 -1.97
C VAL A 174 1.01 -5.53 -1.19
N ILE A 175 0.34 -6.47 -1.85
CA ILE A 175 0.04 -7.79 -1.32
C ILE A 175 0.91 -8.81 -2.02
N ILE A 176 1.56 -9.68 -1.26
CA ILE A 176 2.24 -10.88 -1.75
C ILE A 176 1.53 -12.10 -1.16
N ASP A 177 0.77 -12.81 -1.99
CA ASP A 177 0.00 -13.98 -1.61
C ASP A 177 0.85 -15.26 -1.78
N ILE A 178 1.16 -15.90 -0.66
CA ILE A 178 1.92 -17.14 -0.57
C ILE A 178 1.02 -18.35 -0.25
N SER A 179 -0.29 -18.25 -0.49
CA SER A 179 -1.25 -19.37 -0.33
C SER A 179 -0.86 -20.60 -1.16
N ASN A 180 -0.17 -20.40 -2.28
CA ASN A 180 0.50 -21.45 -3.03
C ASN A 180 1.96 -21.03 -3.28
N LEU A 181 2.92 -21.70 -2.63
CA LEU A 181 4.35 -21.37 -2.76
C LEU A 181 4.94 -21.72 -4.14
N GLU A 182 4.24 -22.52 -4.96
CA GLU A 182 4.62 -22.74 -6.36
C GLU A 182 4.20 -21.59 -7.27
N HIS A 183 3.23 -20.80 -6.82
CA HIS A 183 2.61 -19.73 -7.59
C HIS A 183 2.38 -18.53 -6.67
N VAL A 184 3.48 -17.97 -6.15
CA VAL A 184 3.44 -16.74 -5.35
C VAL A 184 2.90 -15.62 -6.24
N LYS A 185 1.87 -14.93 -5.75
CA LYS A 185 1.19 -13.86 -6.50
C LYS A 185 1.45 -12.51 -5.87
N TYR A 186 1.54 -11.46 -6.67
CA TYR A 186 1.53 -10.09 -6.16
C TYR A 186 0.21 -9.36 -6.50
N GLY A 187 -0.06 -8.26 -5.81
CA GLY A 187 -1.15 -7.34 -6.17
C GLY A 187 -0.85 -5.95 -5.65
N ILE A 188 -1.08 -4.94 -6.48
CA ILE A 188 -0.81 -3.52 -6.16
C ILE A 188 -2.12 -2.81 -5.88
N VAL A 189 -2.22 -2.16 -4.73
CA VAL A 189 -3.34 -1.28 -4.36
C VAL A 189 -2.75 0.08 -4.00
N ALA A 190 -2.67 0.94 -5.01
CA ALA A 190 -2.06 2.26 -4.88
C ALA A 190 -2.82 3.27 -5.75
N PHE A 191 -2.75 4.53 -5.33
CA PHE A 191 -3.54 5.63 -5.88
C PHE A 191 -2.62 6.83 -6.10
N PRO A 192 -2.41 7.28 -7.34
CA PRO A 192 -1.42 8.32 -7.60
C PRO A 192 -1.76 9.60 -6.82
N VAL A 193 -0.70 10.23 -6.35
CA VAL A 193 -0.72 11.54 -5.71
C VAL A 193 -0.69 12.60 -6.80
N ARG A 194 -1.60 13.55 -6.73
CA ARG A 194 -1.70 14.72 -7.62
C ARG A 194 -1.29 15.96 -6.84
N TYR A 195 -0.42 16.77 -7.44
CA TYR A 195 -0.11 18.13 -6.98
C TYR A 195 -1.02 19.08 -7.75
N MET A 196 -1.98 19.70 -7.05
CA MET A 196 -3.01 20.54 -7.64
C MET A 196 -2.90 21.99 -7.18
N ALA A 197 -3.04 22.93 -8.11
CA ALA A 197 -3.02 24.35 -7.78
C ALA A 197 -3.84 25.16 -8.78
N ASP A 198 -4.21 26.37 -8.37
CA ASP A 198 -4.67 27.40 -9.30
C ASP A 198 -3.50 27.88 -10.15
N ALA A 199 -3.52 27.54 -11.45
CA ALA A 199 -2.50 27.94 -12.41
C ALA A 199 -3.11 28.61 -13.63
N VAL A 200 -2.32 29.49 -14.25
CA VAL A 200 -2.59 30.08 -15.56
C VAL A 200 -1.76 29.31 -16.57
N TYR A 201 -2.38 28.84 -17.65
CA TYR A 201 -1.71 27.96 -18.61
C TYR A 201 -2.01 28.36 -20.06
N HIS A 202 -1.11 28.00 -20.97
CA HIS A 202 -1.12 28.54 -22.33
C HIS A 202 -2.19 27.95 -23.26
N SER A 203 -2.72 26.75 -22.98
CA SER A 203 -3.64 26.05 -23.89
C SER A 203 -4.82 25.38 -23.18
N HIS A 204 -6.04 25.59 -23.69
CA HIS A 204 -7.24 24.84 -23.24
C HIS A 204 -7.14 23.32 -23.47
N TYR A 205 -6.25 22.87 -24.35
CA TYR A 205 -6.02 21.46 -24.68
C TYR A 205 -4.68 20.94 -24.14
N GLY A 206 -3.87 21.81 -23.53
CA GLY A 206 -2.58 21.47 -22.94
C GLY A 206 -2.69 21.37 -21.43
N GLU A 207 -1.91 20.46 -20.85
CA GLU A 207 -1.63 20.47 -19.41
C GLU A 207 -0.72 21.67 -19.09
N TRP A 208 -0.59 22.01 -17.79
CA TRP A 208 0.37 23.03 -17.37
C TRP A 208 1.79 22.61 -17.76
N ASP A 209 2.48 23.47 -18.50
CA ASP A 209 3.86 23.24 -18.94
C ASP A 209 4.83 23.96 -18.00
N PRO A 210 5.63 23.25 -17.17
CA PRO A 210 6.60 23.87 -16.28
C PRO A 210 7.67 24.72 -16.98
N VAL A 211 7.86 24.54 -18.30
CA VAL A 211 8.82 25.28 -19.10
C VAL A 211 8.23 26.62 -19.55
N GLU A 212 7.02 26.60 -20.12
CA GLU A 212 6.36 27.74 -20.76
C GLU A 212 5.42 28.52 -19.83
N ASP A 213 4.75 27.83 -18.90
CA ASP A 213 3.76 28.44 -18.00
C ASP A 213 4.40 29.03 -16.74
N GLU A 214 3.69 29.99 -16.15
CA GLU A 214 4.09 30.59 -14.87
C GLU A 214 3.96 29.55 -13.73
N PRO A 215 4.90 29.54 -12.76
CA PRO A 215 4.79 28.69 -11.59
C PRO A 215 3.56 29.06 -10.74
N PRO A 216 3.00 28.11 -9.99
CA PRO A 216 1.87 28.39 -9.10
C PRO A 216 2.27 29.41 -8.03
N ARG A 217 1.32 30.26 -7.62
CA ARG A 217 1.56 31.34 -6.65
C ARG A 217 1.75 30.86 -5.21
N LYS A 218 1.38 29.61 -4.94
CA LYS A 218 1.43 28.95 -3.63
C LYS A 218 1.83 27.50 -3.83
N GLU A 219 2.27 26.87 -2.75
CA GLU A 219 2.50 25.42 -2.71
C GLU A 219 1.24 24.67 -3.17
N PRO A 220 1.35 23.75 -4.14
CA PRO A 220 0.23 22.93 -4.57
C PRO A 220 -0.31 22.03 -3.46
N ASP A 221 -1.62 21.81 -3.48
CA ASP A 221 -2.27 20.82 -2.63
C ASP A 221 -1.88 19.42 -3.08
N THR A 222 -1.64 18.54 -2.11
CA THR A 222 -1.38 17.12 -2.34
C THR A 222 -2.69 16.35 -2.18
N VAL A 223 -3.23 15.81 -3.27
CA VAL A 223 -4.52 15.10 -3.26
C VAL A 223 -4.42 13.73 -3.92
N LEU A 224 -5.18 12.76 -3.43
CA LEU A 224 -5.35 11.47 -4.09
C LEU A 224 -6.32 11.58 -5.28
N VAL A 225 -6.31 10.57 -6.14
CA VAL A 225 -7.41 10.34 -7.09
C VAL A 225 -8.69 9.98 -6.36
N ASP A 226 -9.82 10.43 -6.90
CA ASP A 226 -11.14 10.24 -6.27
C ASP A 226 -11.54 8.76 -6.26
N GLU A 227 -11.36 8.08 -7.40
CA GLU A 227 -11.64 6.66 -7.56
C GLU A 227 -10.56 5.80 -6.91
N ARG A 228 -10.93 5.14 -5.81
CA ARG A 228 -10.03 4.28 -5.03
C ARG A 228 -10.61 2.88 -4.87
N PRO A 229 -10.67 2.10 -5.97
CA PRO A 229 -11.26 0.77 -5.93
C PRO A 229 -10.46 -0.16 -5.03
N ARG A 230 -11.17 -0.97 -4.25
CA ARG A 230 -10.61 -2.00 -3.37
C ARG A 230 -10.34 -3.30 -4.15
N VAL A 231 -9.49 -3.19 -5.18
CA VAL A 231 -9.14 -4.29 -6.08
C VAL A 231 -7.63 -4.25 -6.33
N PRO A 232 -6.88 -5.33 -6.04
CA PRO A 232 -5.47 -5.41 -6.40
C PRO A 232 -5.28 -5.45 -7.92
N LEU A 233 -4.29 -4.73 -8.42
CA LEU A 233 -3.96 -4.64 -9.84
C LEU A 233 -2.61 -5.32 -10.14
N SER A 234 -2.45 -5.82 -11.37
CA SER A 234 -1.11 -6.13 -11.91
C SER A 234 -0.31 -4.84 -12.13
N ILE A 235 0.99 -4.96 -12.40
CA ILE A 235 1.80 -3.78 -12.72
C ILE A 235 1.30 -3.07 -13.97
N LEU A 236 0.96 -3.79 -15.04
CA LEU A 236 0.37 -3.13 -16.23
C LEU A 236 -1.03 -2.59 -15.95
N GLY A 237 -1.84 -3.24 -15.11
CA GLY A 237 -3.13 -2.70 -14.67
C GLY A 237 -2.97 -1.35 -13.95
N TYR A 238 -2.00 -1.25 -13.04
CA TYR A 238 -1.68 -0.02 -12.32
C TYR A 238 -1.14 1.08 -13.26
N LEU A 239 -0.19 0.74 -14.13
CA LEU A 239 0.43 1.69 -15.05
C LEU A 239 -0.53 2.14 -16.16
N SER A 240 -1.32 1.24 -16.75
CA SER A 240 -2.30 1.64 -17.77
C SER A 240 -3.35 2.59 -17.21
N LYS A 241 -3.77 2.38 -15.96
CA LYS A 241 -4.76 3.25 -15.30
C LYS A 241 -4.19 4.62 -14.95
N TYR A 242 -2.95 4.69 -14.46
CA TYR A 242 -2.42 5.92 -13.86
C TYR A 242 -1.17 6.49 -14.53
N PHE A 243 -0.38 5.71 -15.24
CA PHE A 243 0.93 6.10 -15.83
C PHE A 243 1.14 5.48 -17.23
N PRO A 244 0.29 5.81 -18.23
CA PRO A 244 0.18 5.06 -19.48
C PRO A 244 1.45 5.03 -20.35
N PHE A 245 2.41 5.94 -20.11
CA PHE A 245 3.67 6.02 -20.85
C PHE A 245 4.80 5.15 -20.26
N MET A 246 4.58 4.50 -19.11
CA MET A 246 5.64 3.77 -18.38
C MET A 246 5.66 2.25 -18.62
N GLY A 247 4.74 1.70 -19.42
CA GLY A 247 4.58 0.24 -19.59
C GLY A 247 5.66 -0.49 -20.40
N LYS A 248 6.72 0.19 -20.86
CA LYS A 248 7.76 -0.40 -21.74
C LYS A 248 9.07 -0.73 -21.04
N ASP A 249 9.19 -0.46 -19.75
CA ASP A 249 10.40 -0.78 -18.99
C ASP A 249 10.61 -2.31 -18.91
N PRO A 250 11.81 -2.85 -19.15
CA PRO A 250 12.08 -4.30 -19.09
C PRO A 250 11.71 -4.95 -17.75
N LYS A 251 11.93 -4.28 -16.61
CA LYS A 251 11.57 -4.81 -15.29
C LYS A 251 10.06 -4.81 -15.07
N VAL A 252 9.34 -3.83 -15.63
CA VAL A 252 7.87 -3.83 -15.63
C VAL A 252 7.35 -5.04 -16.38
N LEU A 253 7.92 -5.35 -17.56
CA LEU A 253 7.54 -6.54 -18.33
C LEU A 253 7.91 -7.84 -17.61
N GLU A 254 9.05 -7.87 -16.92
CA GLU A 254 9.45 -9.00 -16.07
C GLU A 254 8.42 -9.24 -14.95
N LEU A 255 8.02 -8.19 -14.23
CA LEU A 255 7.02 -8.29 -13.16
C LEU A 255 5.63 -8.64 -13.69
N GLU A 256 5.25 -8.14 -14.87
CA GLU A 256 3.98 -8.52 -15.49
C GLU A 256 3.91 -10.01 -15.83
N ALA A 257 5.04 -10.62 -16.19
CA ALA A 257 5.12 -12.06 -16.45
C ALA A 257 4.96 -12.91 -15.17
N CYS A 258 5.08 -12.31 -13.99
CA CYS A 258 4.83 -12.99 -12.72
C CYS A 258 3.33 -13.15 -12.44
N PRO A 259 2.92 -14.21 -11.72
CA PRO A 259 1.53 -14.36 -11.28
C PRO A 259 1.09 -13.16 -10.43
N HIS A 260 -0.13 -12.67 -10.67
CA HIS A 260 -0.75 -11.62 -9.86
C HIS A 260 -2.14 -12.07 -9.37
N THR A 261 -2.62 -11.41 -8.32
CA THR A 261 -3.98 -11.58 -7.80
C THR A 261 -4.82 -10.35 -8.16
N GLY A 262 -6.03 -10.59 -8.65
CA GLY A 262 -7.07 -9.57 -8.80
C GLY A 262 -8.27 -9.80 -7.88
N ASP A 263 -8.15 -10.76 -6.95
CA ASP A 263 -9.24 -11.13 -6.05
C ASP A 263 -9.34 -10.14 -4.89
N PRO A 264 -10.45 -9.37 -4.75
CA PRO A 264 -10.60 -8.39 -3.68
C PRO A 264 -10.67 -9.03 -2.28
N ARG A 265 -10.98 -10.33 -2.18
CA ARG A 265 -11.09 -11.04 -0.89
C ARG A 265 -9.78 -11.11 -0.12
N VAL A 266 -8.64 -10.96 -0.80
CA VAL A 266 -7.32 -10.90 -0.14
C VAL A 266 -7.18 -9.67 0.78
N LEU A 267 -8.07 -8.68 0.64
CA LEU A 267 -8.04 -7.42 1.38
C LEU A 267 -8.99 -7.41 2.59
N ASP A 268 -9.83 -8.43 2.78
CA ASP A 268 -10.92 -8.45 3.77
C ASP A 268 -10.50 -8.15 5.20
N TYR A 269 -9.29 -8.56 5.58
CA TYR A 269 -8.76 -8.36 6.92
C TYR A 269 -7.66 -7.31 7.02
N ILE A 270 -7.32 -6.66 5.90
CA ILE A 270 -6.27 -5.62 5.84
C ILE A 270 -6.91 -4.24 5.65
N TRP A 271 -7.86 -4.16 4.73
CA TRP A 271 -8.63 -2.96 4.45
C TRP A 271 -10.07 -3.43 4.39
N PRO A 272 -10.88 -3.51 5.47
CA PRO A 272 -12.24 -4.05 5.42
C PRO A 272 -13.19 -3.13 4.63
N SER A 273 -14.28 -3.69 4.09
CA SER A 273 -15.23 -2.88 3.32
C SER A 273 -16.12 -2.10 4.29
N THR A 274 -16.37 -0.82 4.00
CA THR A 274 -17.17 0.06 4.87
C THR A 274 -18.59 -0.48 5.13
N GLN A 275 -19.06 -1.40 4.29
CA GLN A 275 -20.36 -2.07 4.44
C GLN A 275 -20.41 -3.11 5.58
N GLN A 276 -19.27 -3.61 6.09
CA GLN A 276 -19.28 -4.58 7.21
C GLN A 276 -19.44 -3.93 8.60
N ASN A 277 -19.31 -2.61 8.73
CA ASN A 277 -19.45 -1.90 10.02
C ASN A 277 -20.89 -1.51 10.39
N THR A 278 -21.92 -2.00 9.67
CA THR A 278 -23.33 -1.68 9.95
C THR A 278 -24.13 -2.79 10.64
N SER A 279 -23.51 -3.91 11.02
CA SER A 279 -24.14 -4.87 11.94
C SER A 279 -23.66 -4.64 13.37
N VAL A 280 -23.99 -3.46 13.93
CA VAL A 280 -24.03 -3.27 15.38
C VAL A 280 -25.50 -3.13 15.73
N ASP A 281 -25.95 -4.07 16.55
CA ASP A 281 -27.30 -4.27 17.06
C ASP A 281 -28.10 -2.97 17.25
N GLU A 282 -29.25 -2.88 16.58
CA GLU A 282 -30.30 -1.97 17.03
C GLU A 282 -30.73 -2.40 18.45
N PRO A 283 -30.65 -1.52 19.46
CA PRO A 283 -31.23 -1.81 20.76
C PRO A 283 -32.76 -1.85 20.58
N SER A 284 -33.32 -3.01 20.91
CA SER A 284 -34.75 -3.29 20.89
C SER A 284 -35.50 -2.19 21.63
N GLU A 285 -36.35 -1.46 20.91
CA GLU A 285 -37.21 -0.44 21.49
C GLU A 285 -38.07 -1.08 22.60
N GLN A 286 -37.87 -0.55 23.81
CA GLN A 286 -38.61 -0.94 25.00
C GLN A 286 -40.12 -0.78 24.78
N GLN A 287 -40.84 -1.88 24.99
CA GLN A 287 -42.29 -1.92 25.16
C GLN A 287 -42.74 -0.86 26.18
N ARG A 288 -43.52 0.12 25.73
CA ARG A 288 -44.32 0.99 26.60
C ARG A 288 -45.44 0.16 27.24
N PRO A 289 -45.64 0.20 28.57
CA PRO A 289 -46.82 -0.40 29.16
C PRO A 289 -48.05 0.46 28.88
N ALA A 290 -49.14 -0.20 28.49
CA ALA A 290 -50.45 0.37 28.28
C ALA A 290 -50.99 0.99 29.58
N LYS A 291 -51.48 2.22 29.49
CA LYS A 291 -52.31 2.83 30.54
C LYS A 291 -53.64 2.08 30.61
N CYS A 292 -53.85 1.32 31.69
CA CYS A 292 -55.16 0.91 32.15
C CYS A 292 -55.91 2.13 32.69
N ILE A 293 -57.11 2.40 32.16
CA ILE A 293 -58.10 3.30 32.73
C ILE A 293 -59.24 2.44 33.29
N THR A 294 -59.35 2.44 34.62
CA THR A 294 -60.53 2.10 35.44
C THR A 294 -60.18 2.55 36.86
N MET A 295 -60.93 3.35 37.61
CA MET A 295 -62.30 3.86 37.59
C MET A 295 -62.30 5.37 37.83
#